data_AF-A0A9Q4XN62-F1
#
_entry.id   AF-A0A9Q4XN62-F1
#
_cell.length_a   1.000
_cell.length_b   1.000
_cell.length_c   1.000
_cell.angle_alpha   90.00
_cell.angle_beta   90.00
_cell.angle_gamma   90.00
#
_symmetry.space_group_name_H-M   'P 1'
#
loop_
_entity.id
_entity.type
_entity.pdbx_description
1 polymer ?
#
loop_
_entity_poly.entity_id
_entity_poly.type
_entity_poly.pdbx_seq_one_letter_code
_entity_poly.pdbx_strand_id
1 'polypeptide(L)'
;MRKVPRVIHQVYTAGWQRLPEEIRALIAGLQKMNPDYEYRFYDEPAIIAWIERHFGRDMLDLYQRINPEYGAARADLFRYLVIYQEGGVYLDVKSFCSRPLDDVIPPDCELMLCHWDNGPGGQDHKKGLHKELAALPHGEFQQWNVIAAPRSPWLRAVIDEVTERIRHYQPARYGIGMKGVLSTTGPIPFTLAISRVPSSDGIYYVQNHRTVGLKYCGVDSKVLKRFKKSAYARLKTPVVTLSERDYARYQLWLVFVHPFMRLRKNIVNETGIAVEKIARLFSADEAKGASRRKTGWPAALRRTGKRLGLLAVGLLALTGLHAGYGQLTGNFHEVIDGELYRSAQPDAQDIANYSDRYHIRTILNLRDEARGDWYQQEKAAALAHGIRLVDYPLSSGREISVKEAEKLADLMKGLPRPILIHCDHGANRTGLVSAIYLDAVAQTSDFTAQWQLSPWYGHFPVPGIGRYAMYSSYKRFQVMSPY
;
A
#
# COMPACT_ATOMS: atom_id res chain seq x y z
N MET A 1 -6.28 6.56 43.00
CA MET A 1 -5.95 6.06 41.65
C MET A 1 -6.25 4.57 41.57
N ARG A 2 -6.61 4.07 40.39
CA ARG A 2 -6.56 2.63 40.04
C ARG A 2 -5.15 2.33 39.53
N LYS A 3 -4.45 1.37 40.14
CA LYS A 3 -3.08 1.02 39.75
C LYS A 3 -3.06 -0.01 38.61
N VAL A 4 -1.98 -0.06 37.85
CA VAL A 4 -1.65 -1.20 36.98
C VAL A 4 -1.45 -2.46 37.84
N PRO A 5 -2.23 -3.55 37.63
CA PRO A 5 -2.00 -4.82 38.33
C PRO A 5 -0.76 -5.56 37.81
N ARG A 6 -0.14 -6.38 38.66
CA ARG A 6 1.01 -7.22 38.29
C ARG A 6 0.59 -8.45 37.47
N VAL A 7 0.14 -8.23 36.24
CA VAL A 7 -0.21 -9.28 35.26
C VAL A 7 0.41 -8.95 33.90
N ILE A 8 1.03 -9.94 33.26
CA ILE A 8 1.63 -9.84 31.92
C ILE A 8 0.76 -10.62 30.92
N HIS A 9 0.31 -9.96 29.86
CA HIS A 9 -0.52 -10.56 28.81
C HIS A 9 0.26 -10.59 27.50
N GLN A 10 0.43 -11.78 26.90
CA GLN A 10 1.05 -11.91 25.57
C GLN A 10 0.21 -12.77 24.63
N VAL A 11 0.11 -12.35 23.37
CA VAL A 11 -0.75 -12.98 22.35
C VAL A 11 0.06 -13.52 21.18
N TYR A 12 -0.26 -14.74 20.75
CA TYR A 12 0.10 -15.22 19.43
C TYR A 12 -0.96 -16.19 18.91
N THR A 13 -1.87 -15.68 18.07
CA THR A 13 -3.07 -16.38 17.59
C THR A 13 -2.78 -17.72 16.92
N ALA A 14 -1.60 -17.88 16.32
CA ALA A 14 -1.17 -19.10 15.64
C ALA A 14 -0.80 -20.28 16.60
N GLY A 15 -0.85 -20.07 17.92
CA GLY A 15 -0.66 -21.10 18.96
C GLY A 15 0.77 -21.18 19.50
N TRP A 16 0.90 -21.51 20.79
CA TRP A 16 2.20 -21.61 21.50
C TRP A 16 3.22 -22.49 20.77
N GLN A 17 2.78 -23.62 20.20
CA GLN A 17 3.64 -24.56 19.49
C GLN A 17 4.17 -24.05 18.14
N ARG A 18 3.67 -22.90 17.65
CA ARG A 18 4.20 -22.22 16.46
C ARG A 18 5.10 -21.03 16.80
N LEU A 19 5.46 -20.83 18.08
CA LEU A 19 6.48 -19.87 18.47
C LEU A 19 7.89 -20.45 18.24
N PRO A 20 8.82 -19.72 17.61
CA PRO A 20 10.23 -20.05 17.60
C PRO A 20 10.79 -20.17 19.03
N GLU A 21 11.76 -21.06 19.24
CA GLU A 21 12.39 -21.31 20.55
C GLU A 21 13.06 -20.07 21.13
N GLU A 22 13.63 -19.24 20.26
CA GLU A 22 14.25 -17.97 20.61
C GLU A 22 13.23 -16.98 21.19
N ILE A 23 11.96 -17.07 20.76
CA ILE A 23 10.86 -16.28 21.31
C ILE A 23 10.32 -16.92 22.60
N ARG A 24 10.22 -18.25 22.68
CA ARG A 24 9.86 -18.95 23.93
C ARG A 24 10.89 -18.67 25.06
N ALA A 25 12.17 -18.53 24.70
CA ALA A 25 13.24 -18.14 25.62
C ALA A 25 13.11 -16.68 26.12
N LEU A 26 12.73 -15.72 25.25
CA LEU A 26 12.43 -14.35 25.69
C LEU A 26 11.26 -14.31 26.68
N ILE A 27 10.20 -15.08 26.42
CA ILE A 27 9.04 -15.18 27.31
C ILE A 27 9.44 -15.73 28.68
N ALA A 28 10.24 -16.81 28.71
CA ALA A 28 10.77 -17.36 29.97
C ALA A 28 11.68 -16.38 30.71
N GLY A 29 12.51 -15.60 29.98
CA GLY A 29 13.33 -14.54 30.54
C GLY A 29 12.51 -13.39 31.13
N LEU A 30 11.42 -12.99 30.46
CA LEU A 30 10.49 -11.97 30.94
C LEU A 30 9.78 -12.41 32.23
N GLN A 31 9.33 -13.67 32.31
CA GLN A 31 8.77 -14.24 33.54
C GLN A 31 9.80 -14.28 34.67
N LYS A 32 11.02 -14.79 34.41
CA LYS A 32 12.09 -14.88 35.41
C LYS A 32 12.51 -13.51 35.97
N MET A 33 12.42 -12.45 35.16
CA MET A 33 12.69 -11.06 35.57
C MET A 33 11.55 -10.43 36.38
N ASN A 34 10.35 -11.01 36.36
CA ASN A 34 9.14 -10.48 36.99
C ASN A 34 8.38 -11.57 37.75
N PRO A 35 8.99 -12.21 38.77
CA PRO A 35 8.39 -13.36 39.48
C PRO A 35 7.08 -13.01 40.19
N ASP A 36 6.92 -11.74 40.60
CA ASP A 36 5.72 -11.20 41.23
C ASP A 36 4.56 -10.90 40.25
N TYR A 37 4.75 -11.12 38.94
CA TYR A 37 3.74 -10.88 37.92
C TYR A 37 3.13 -12.20 37.42
N GLU A 38 1.80 -12.30 37.45
CA GLU A 38 1.11 -13.43 36.83
C GLU A 38 1.25 -13.36 35.30
N TYR A 39 1.71 -14.43 34.67
CA TYR A 39 1.87 -14.49 33.21
C TYR A 39 0.71 -15.22 32.53
N ARG A 40 0.07 -14.55 31.55
CA ARG A 40 -1.04 -15.07 30.76
C ARG A 40 -0.69 -15.06 29.26
N PHE A 41 -0.69 -16.23 28.64
CA PHE A 41 -0.57 -16.40 27.19
C PHE A 41 -1.92 -16.70 26.55
N TYR A 42 -2.18 -16.13 25.38
CA TYR A 42 -3.42 -16.35 24.64
C TYR A 42 -3.16 -16.65 23.15
N ASP A 43 -3.76 -17.74 22.68
CA ASP A 43 -3.90 -18.08 21.26
C ASP A 43 -5.38 -17.95 20.81
N GLU A 44 -5.68 -18.31 19.56
CA GLU A 44 -6.99 -18.06 18.95
C GLU A 44 -8.17 -18.70 19.73
N PRO A 45 -8.13 -19.98 20.18
CA PRO A 45 -9.20 -20.54 21.03
C PRO A 45 -9.33 -19.87 22.39
N ALA A 46 -8.20 -19.56 23.05
CA ALA A 46 -8.21 -18.87 24.35
C ALA A 46 -8.82 -17.47 24.26
N ILE A 47 -8.50 -16.72 23.18
CA ILE A 47 -9.10 -15.41 22.90
C ILE A 47 -10.60 -15.52 22.70
N ILE A 48 -11.08 -16.46 21.88
CA ILE A 48 -12.49 -16.65 21.58
C ILE A 48 -13.30 -16.92 22.86
N ALA A 49 -12.85 -17.89 23.67
CA ALA A 49 -13.52 -18.26 24.92
C ALA A 49 -13.46 -17.15 25.99
N TRP A 50 -12.38 -16.34 26.00
CA TRP A 50 -12.25 -15.21 26.92
C TRP A 50 -13.13 -14.03 26.51
N ILE A 51 -13.26 -13.72 25.21
CA ILE A 51 -14.12 -12.62 24.74
C ILE A 51 -15.59 -12.94 25.02
N GLU A 52 -16.05 -14.15 24.69
CA GLU A 52 -17.45 -14.55 24.90
C GLU A 52 -17.84 -14.49 26.38
N ARG A 53 -16.93 -14.88 27.28
CA ARG A 53 -17.12 -14.82 28.74
C ARG A 53 -17.23 -13.39 29.29
N HIS A 54 -16.43 -12.45 28.79
CA HIS A 54 -16.29 -11.12 29.41
C HIS A 54 -17.02 -9.98 28.68
N PHE A 55 -17.29 -10.13 27.39
CA PHE A 55 -17.95 -9.12 26.55
C PHE A 55 -19.15 -9.67 25.77
N GLY A 56 -19.48 -10.96 25.92
CA GLY A 56 -20.64 -11.58 25.30
C GLY A 56 -20.51 -11.80 23.79
N ARG A 57 -21.60 -12.29 23.21
CA ARG A 57 -21.64 -12.74 21.80
C ARG A 57 -21.38 -11.62 20.80
N ASP A 58 -21.96 -10.45 21.01
CA ASP A 58 -21.80 -9.27 20.13
C ASP A 58 -20.34 -8.84 19.90
N MET A 59 -19.49 -8.98 20.92
CA MET A 59 -18.06 -8.69 20.80
C MET A 59 -17.31 -9.84 20.14
N LEU A 60 -17.69 -11.09 20.44
CA LEU A 60 -17.09 -12.25 19.77
C LEU A 60 -17.37 -12.24 18.27
N ASP A 61 -18.61 -12.01 17.84
CA ASP A 61 -18.98 -11.96 16.42
C ASP A 61 -18.26 -10.81 15.71
N LEU A 62 -18.09 -9.66 16.37
CA LEU A 62 -17.32 -8.54 15.85
C LEU A 62 -15.82 -8.85 15.72
N TYR A 63 -15.25 -9.57 16.68
CA TYR A 63 -13.88 -10.07 16.62
C TYR A 63 -13.72 -11.12 15.50
N GLN A 64 -14.68 -12.04 15.34
CA GLN A 64 -14.67 -13.07 14.31
C GLN A 64 -14.82 -12.49 12.89
N ARG A 65 -15.43 -11.30 12.74
CA ARG A 65 -15.39 -10.53 11.49
C ARG A 65 -13.99 -10.07 11.08
N ILE A 66 -13.01 -9.99 11.99
CA ILE A 66 -11.62 -9.73 11.59
C ILE A 66 -11.10 -10.98 10.87
N ASN A 67 -10.61 -10.85 9.64
CA ASN A 67 -10.12 -11.96 8.83
C ASN A 67 -8.96 -12.70 9.55
N PRO A 68 -9.01 -14.03 9.73
CA PRO A 68 -7.99 -14.80 10.47
C PRO A 68 -6.58 -14.74 9.86
N GLU A 69 -6.43 -14.42 8.57
CA GLU A 69 -5.11 -14.16 7.99
C GLU A 69 -4.40 -12.96 8.64
N TYR A 70 -5.18 -12.01 9.18
CA TYR A 70 -4.72 -10.81 9.87
C TYR A 70 -4.67 -11.04 11.38
N GLY A 71 -3.96 -12.08 11.83
CA GLY A 71 -3.75 -12.38 13.26
C GLY A 71 -3.19 -11.20 14.07
N ALA A 72 -2.48 -10.26 13.44
CA ALA A 72 -2.08 -8.99 14.05
C ALA A 72 -3.29 -8.12 14.43
N ALA A 73 -4.28 -7.95 13.54
CA ALA A 73 -5.49 -7.17 13.82
C ALA A 73 -6.41 -7.84 14.87
N ARG A 74 -6.40 -9.18 14.94
CA ARG A 74 -7.04 -9.93 16.03
C ARG A 74 -6.35 -9.67 17.38
N ALA A 75 -5.02 -9.74 17.43
CA ALA A 75 -4.23 -9.40 18.61
C ALA A 75 -4.35 -7.92 19.02
N ASP A 76 -4.57 -7.00 18.07
CA ASP A 76 -4.88 -5.60 18.33
C ASP A 76 -6.20 -5.45 19.10
N LEU A 77 -7.33 -5.95 18.59
CA LEU A 77 -8.60 -5.83 19.32
C LEU A 77 -8.52 -6.51 20.70
N PHE A 78 -7.94 -7.71 20.78
CA PHE A 78 -7.84 -8.42 22.05
C PHE A 78 -6.99 -7.69 23.10
N ARG A 79 -5.87 -7.05 22.71
CA ARG A 79 -5.01 -6.35 23.70
C ARG A 79 -5.74 -5.20 24.39
N TYR A 80 -6.64 -4.52 23.69
CA TYR A 80 -7.45 -3.47 24.31
C TYR A 80 -8.52 -4.05 25.24
N LEU A 81 -9.20 -5.12 24.81
CA LEU A 81 -10.24 -5.79 25.61
C LEU A 81 -9.66 -6.35 26.92
N VAL A 82 -8.52 -7.06 26.87
CA VAL A 82 -7.90 -7.66 28.06
C VAL A 82 -7.40 -6.62 29.05
N ILE A 83 -6.64 -5.60 28.61
CA ILE A 83 -6.14 -4.56 29.51
C ILE A 83 -7.29 -3.63 30.00
N TYR A 84 -8.37 -3.44 29.24
CA TYR A 84 -9.56 -2.74 29.76
C TYR A 84 -10.33 -3.54 30.83
N GLN A 85 -10.38 -4.87 30.71
CA GLN A 85 -11.09 -5.75 31.65
C GLN A 85 -10.27 -6.05 32.91
N GLU A 86 -9.00 -6.44 32.73
CA GLU A 86 -8.12 -6.99 33.77
C GLU A 86 -7.03 -5.99 34.21
N GLY A 87 -6.72 -4.98 33.39
CA GLY A 87 -5.55 -4.11 33.57
C GLY A 87 -4.26 -4.80 33.13
N GLY A 88 -3.13 -4.27 33.56
CA GLY A 88 -1.84 -4.95 33.53
C GLY A 88 -0.94 -4.50 32.38
N VAL A 89 -0.07 -5.41 31.96
CA VAL A 89 1.02 -5.17 31.01
C VAL A 89 0.85 -6.08 29.80
N TYR A 90 0.36 -5.54 28.68
CA TYR A 90 0.46 -6.23 27.39
C TYR A 90 1.84 -6.02 26.78
N LEU A 91 2.46 -7.10 26.27
CA LEU A 91 3.63 -7.04 25.40
C LEU A 91 3.50 -7.99 24.20
N ASP A 92 3.79 -7.51 22.99
CA ASP A 92 4.01 -8.35 21.81
C ASP A 92 5.02 -9.48 22.13
N VAL A 93 4.76 -10.74 21.77
CA VAL A 93 5.60 -11.91 22.18
C VAL A 93 7.10 -11.82 21.85
N LYS A 94 7.50 -10.99 20.87
CA LYS A 94 8.91 -10.76 20.49
C LYS A 94 9.62 -9.70 21.35
N SER A 95 8.87 -8.98 22.18
CA SER A 95 9.30 -7.86 23.01
C SER A 95 9.60 -8.33 24.44
N PHE A 96 10.51 -7.62 25.13
CA PHE A 96 10.98 -7.98 26.45
C PHE A 96 11.37 -6.72 27.26
N CYS A 97 11.69 -6.88 28.54
CA CYS A 97 12.18 -5.81 29.41
C CYS A 97 13.66 -6.03 29.74
N SER A 98 14.43 -4.94 29.87
CA SER A 98 15.84 -5.00 30.31
C SER A 98 16.02 -4.66 31.80
N ARG A 99 14.92 -4.59 32.56
CA ARG A 99 14.83 -4.45 34.02
C ARG A 99 13.42 -4.90 34.47
N PRO A 100 13.20 -5.24 35.76
CA PRO A 100 11.88 -5.53 36.30
C PRO A 100 10.83 -4.45 35.96
N LEU A 101 9.57 -4.85 35.77
CA LEU A 101 8.47 -3.97 35.41
C LEU A 101 8.12 -2.95 36.51
N ASP A 102 8.41 -3.27 37.77
CA ASP A 102 8.27 -2.30 38.87
C ASP A 102 9.30 -1.14 38.79
N ASP A 103 10.43 -1.33 38.08
CA ASP A 103 11.38 -0.25 37.74
C ASP A 103 11.00 0.49 36.44
N VAL A 104 9.91 0.07 35.78
CA VAL A 104 9.38 0.62 34.51
C VAL A 104 8.10 1.41 34.75
N ILE A 105 7.24 0.94 35.67
CA ILE A 105 5.86 1.40 35.86
C ILE A 105 5.73 2.12 37.21
N PRO A 106 5.48 3.45 37.23
CA PRO A 106 5.32 4.19 38.48
C PRO A 106 4.18 3.66 39.37
N PRO A 107 4.31 3.67 40.71
CA PRO A 107 3.34 3.06 41.63
C PRO A 107 1.93 3.67 41.62
N ASP A 108 1.76 4.81 40.96
CA ASP A 108 0.55 5.62 40.82
C ASP A 108 0.04 5.71 39.36
N CYS A 109 0.75 5.06 38.43
CA CYS A 109 0.37 4.98 37.01
C CYS A 109 -1.02 4.35 36.80
N GLU A 110 -1.90 5.08 36.09
CA GLU A 110 -3.17 4.57 35.57
C GLU A 110 -3.08 4.20 34.08
N LEU A 111 -2.18 4.84 33.32
CA LEU A 111 -1.93 4.59 31.90
C LEU A 111 -0.51 5.02 31.50
N MET A 112 0.24 4.16 30.82
CA MET A 112 1.59 4.49 30.32
C MET A 112 1.60 4.48 28.79
N LEU A 113 2.12 5.55 28.18
CA LEU A 113 2.07 5.80 26.75
C LEU A 113 3.47 6.02 26.17
N CYS A 114 4.00 5.01 25.48
CA CYS A 114 5.32 5.09 24.85
C CYS A 114 5.26 5.68 23.44
N HIS A 115 6.20 6.55 23.09
CA HIS A 115 6.48 7.00 21.73
C HIS A 115 7.68 6.28 21.12
N TRP A 116 7.78 6.38 19.78
CA TRP A 116 9.01 6.09 19.06
C TRP A 116 10.00 7.25 19.21
N ASP A 117 11.28 6.91 19.21
CA ASP A 117 12.41 7.83 19.23
C ASP A 117 12.59 8.51 17.84
N ASN A 118 11.56 9.21 17.37
CA ASN A 118 11.41 9.63 15.97
C ASN A 118 11.71 11.12 15.73
N GLY A 119 12.01 11.87 16.78
CA GLY A 119 12.43 13.27 16.74
C GLY A 119 13.87 13.48 16.23
N PRO A 120 14.36 14.73 16.23
CA PRO A 120 15.72 15.06 15.79
C PRO A 120 16.78 14.27 16.57
N GLY A 121 17.65 13.54 15.86
CA GLY A 121 18.68 12.68 16.46
C GLY A 121 18.21 11.32 16.98
N GLY A 122 16.90 11.03 16.97
CA GLY A 122 16.34 9.77 17.47
C GLY A 122 16.55 8.58 16.53
N GLN A 123 16.63 7.37 17.11
CA GLN A 123 16.99 6.12 16.40
C GLN A 123 15.82 5.51 15.60
N ASP A 124 14.59 5.99 15.79
CA ASP A 124 13.36 5.49 15.17
C ASP A 124 12.83 6.41 14.06
N HIS A 125 13.72 7.05 13.31
CA HIS A 125 13.39 8.00 12.26
C HIS A 125 12.23 7.52 11.35
N LYS A 126 11.19 8.36 11.21
CA LYS A 126 9.93 8.12 10.48
C LYS A 126 9.01 7.00 11.01
N LYS A 127 9.33 6.30 12.12
CA LYS A 127 8.38 5.36 12.75
C LYS A 127 7.25 6.13 13.45
N GLY A 128 6.03 5.60 13.37
CA GLY A 128 4.84 6.19 13.99
C GLY A 128 4.29 7.45 13.32
N LEU A 129 4.95 7.98 12.28
CA LEU A 129 4.51 9.18 11.58
C LEU A 129 3.50 8.82 10.47
N HIS A 130 2.22 8.76 10.84
CA HIS A 130 1.11 8.57 9.90
C HIS A 130 0.45 9.91 9.55
N LYS A 131 -0.05 10.07 8.31
CA LYS A 131 -0.77 11.28 7.89
C LYS A 131 -2.00 11.53 8.76
N GLU A 132 -2.67 10.46 9.16
CA GLU A 132 -3.83 10.43 10.05
C GLU A 132 -3.52 10.94 11.47
N LEU A 133 -2.24 11.08 11.85
CA LEU A 133 -1.77 11.55 13.16
C LEU A 133 -0.91 12.84 13.07
N ALA A 134 -0.84 13.51 11.92
CA ALA A 134 0.09 14.61 11.67
C ALA A 134 -0.11 15.87 12.55
N ALA A 135 -1.19 15.94 13.33
CA ALA A 135 -1.43 16.97 14.34
C ALA A 135 -0.79 16.68 15.72
N LEU A 136 -0.17 15.51 15.89
CA LEU A 136 0.46 15.08 17.14
C LEU A 136 1.99 15.10 16.98
N PRO A 137 2.75 15.79 17.87
CA PRO A 137 4.16 16.10 17.63
C PRO A 137 5.09 14.88 17.56
N HIS A 138 4.69 13.75 18.16
CA HIS A 138 5.45 12.49 18.17
C HIS A 138 4.80 11.39 17.30
N GLY A 139 3.71 11.70 16.60
CA GLY A 139 2.92 10.71 15.85
C GLY A 139 2.17 9.73 16.76
N GLU A 140 2.35 8.43 16.55
CA GLU A 140 1.63 7.39 17.31
C GLU A 140 2.11 7.21 18.76
N PHE A 141 1.16 6.86 19.63
CA PHE A 141 1.46 6.04 20.81
C PHE A 141 1.64 4.59 20.37
N GLN A 142 2.62 3.91 20.94
CA GLN A 142 2.88 2.50 20.71
C GLN A 142 1.80 1.64 21.38
N GLN A 143 1.39 0.58 20.69
CA GLN A 143 0.48 -0.44 21.24
C GLN A 143 1.13 -1.83 21.37
N TRP A 144 2.39 -1.99 20.94
CA TRP A 144 3.12 -3.25 21.15
C TRP A 144 3.49 -3.45 22.63
N ASN A 145 3.54 -2.34 23.38
CA ASN A 145 3.29 -2.29 24.81
C ASN A 145 1.92 -1.60 25.02
N VAL A 146 1.07 -2.12 25.91
CA VAL A 146 -0.10 -1.40 26.44
C VAL A 146 -0.14 -1.66 27.93
N ILE A 147 0.01 -0.61 28.73
CA ILE A 147 0.16 -0.70 30.18
C ILE A 147 -0.87 0.24 30.80
N ALA A 148 -1.86 -0.31 31.50
CA ALA A 148 -2.92 0.49 32.12
C ALA A 148 -3.60 -0.21 33.29
N ALA A 149 -4.26 0.58 34.12
CA ALA A 149 -5.18 0.12 35.14
C ALA A 149 -6.51 -0.39 34.54
N PRO A 150 -7.19 -1.34 35.21
CA PRO A 150 -8.47 -1.86 34.73
C PRO A 150 -9.53 -0.75 34.64
N ARG A 151 -10.43 -0.90 33.66
CA ARG A 151 -11.49 0.08 33.33
C ARG A 151 -10.97 1.48 32.98
N SER A 152 -9.77 1.59 32.43
CA SER A 152 -9.19 2.83 31.89
C SER A 152 -10.14 3.50 30.87
N PRO A 153 -10.52 4.78 31.05
CA PRO A 153 -11.43 5.48 30.13
C PRO A 153 -10.80 5.71 28.75
N TRP A 154 -9.47 5.90 28.69
CA TRP A 154 -8.73 5.97 27.42
C TRP A 154 -8.83 4.65 26.65
N LEU A 155 -8.69 3.50 27.32
CA LEU A 155 -8.89 2.19 26.66
C LEU A 155 -10.35 1.91 26.29
N ARG A 156 -11.34 2.45 27.03
CA ARG A 156 -12.73 2.40 26.59
C ARG A 156 -12.90 3.12 25.24
N ALA A 157 -12.38 4.34 25.12
CA ALA A 157 -12.44 5.10 23.87
C ALA A 157 -11.70 4.38 22.73
N VAL A 158 -10.58 3.69 23.00
CA VAL A 158 -9.88 2.85 22.01
C VAL A 158 -10.79 1.72 21.52
N ILE A 159 -11.44 1.00 22.43
CA ILE A 159 -12.38 -0.08 22.08
C ILE A 159 -13.52 0.48 21.23
N ASP A 160 -14.08 1.65 21.57
CA ASP A 160 -15.16 2.27 20.80
C ASP A 160 -14.71 2.66 19.38
N GLU A 161 -13.58 3.37 19.23
CA GLU A 161 -13.04 3.76 17.92
C GLU A 161 -12.69 2.52 17.06
N VAL A 162 -12.08 1.48 17.64
CA VAL A 162 -11.70 0.26 16.92
C VAL A 162 -12.93 -0.57 16.54
N THR A 163 -13.88 -0.76 17.45
CA THR A 163 -15.10 -1.53 17.16
C THR A 163 -15.98 -0.83 16.12
N GLU A 164 -16.09 0.50 16.17
CA GLU A 164 -16.76 1.31 15.14
C GLU A 164 -16.06 1.18 13.77
N ARG A 165 -14.72 1.23 13.74
CA ARG A 165 -13.95 1.01 12.50
C ARG A 165 -14.10 -0.39 11.93
N ILE A 166 -14.26 -1.43 12.77
CA ILE A 166 -14.57 -2.79 12.32
C ILE A 166 -16.01 -2.88 11.79
N ARG A 167 -17.00 -2.33 12.53
CA ARG A 167 -18.41 -2.32 12.13
C ARG A 167 -18.58 -1.69 10.74
N HIS A 168 -17.95 -0.53 10.52
CA HIS A 168 -18.03 0.29 9.31
C HIS A 168 -16.76 0.22 8.44
N TYR A 169 -16.04 -0.92 8.46
CA TYR A 169 -14.82 -1.11 7.68
C TYR A 169 -15.05 -0.99 6.16
N GLN A 170 -14.23 -0.17 5.51
CA GLN A 170 -14.21 -0.01 4.06
C GLN A 170 -12.76 -0.01 3.55
N PRO A 171 -12.37 -0.96 2.67
CA PRO A 171 -11.02 -1.03 2.10
C PRO A 171 -10.54 0.25 1.42
N ALA A 172 -11.44 1.01 0.78
CA ALA A 172 -11.11 2.29 0.17
C ALA A 172 -10.77 3.41 1.18
N ARG A 173 -11.27 3.31 2.43
CA ARG A 173 -11.05 4.29 3.51
C ARG A 173 -9.84 3.91 4.37
N TYR A 174 -9.84 2.70 4.92
CA TYR A 174 -8.81 2.23 5.86
C TYR A 174 -7.65 1.49 5.17
N GLY A 175 -7.80 1.13 3.90
CA GLY A 175 -6.81 0.34 3.16
C GLY A 175 -6.89 -1.16 3.44
N ILE A 176 -5.91 -1.87 2.90
CA ILE A 176 -5.71 -3.32 3.01
C ILE A 176 -4.26 -3.60 3.37
N GLY A 177 -3.93 -4.87 3.60
CA GLY A 177 -2.59 -5.30 3.97
C GLY A 177 -2.08 -4.57 5.22
N MET A 178 -0.84 -4.09 5.18
CA MET A 178 -0.28 -3.32 6.30
C MET A 178 -1.07 -2.05 6.63
N LYS A 179 -1.53 -1.27 5.62
CA LYS A 179 -2.30 -0.04 5.91
C LYS A 179 -3.63 -0.38 6.56
N GLY A 180 -4.30 -1.43 6.08
CA GLY A 180 -5.58 -1.89 6.62
C GLY A 180 -5.52 -2.16 8.11
N VAL A 181 -4.51 -2.92 8.58
CA VAL A 181 -4.31 -3.17 10.02
C VAL A 181 -4.05 -1.86 10.76
N LEU A 182 -3.02 -1.11 10.36
CA LEU A 182 -2.62 0.17 10.99
C LEU A 182 -3.78 1.15 11.16
N SER A 183 -4.71 1.18 10.20
CA SER A 183 -5.83 2.13 10.13
C SER A 183 -7.16 1.61 10.70
N THR A 184 -7.30 0.30 10.97
CA THR A 184 -8.58 -0.29 11.44
C THR A 184 -8.51 -0.70 12.91
N THR A 185 -7.44 -1.38 13.30
CA THR A 185 -7.21 -1.90 14.66
C THR A 185 -5.91 -1.39 15.28
N GLY A 186 -4.98 -0.92 14.44
CA GLY A 186 -3.63 -0.57 14.79
C GLY A 186 -3.43 0.78 15.50
N PRO A 187 -2.21 1.34 15.46
CA PRO A 187 -1.83 2.46 16.30
C PRO A 187 -2.50 3.78 15.92
N ILE A 188 -3.10 3.88 14.73
CA ILE A 188 -3.84 5.07 14.30
C ILE A 188 -5.14 5.25 15.11
N PRO A 189 -6.09 4.28 15.15
CA PRO A 189 -7.25 4.38 16.05
C PRO A 189 -6.87 4.41 17.53
N PHE A 190 -5.86 3.63 17.96
CA PHE A 190 -5.35 3.69 19.34
C PHE A 190 -4.99 5.12 19.76
N THR A 191 -4.12 5.77 18.99
CA THR A 191 -3.66 7.14 19.26
C THR A 191 -4.79 8.16 19.14
N LEU A 192 -5.64 8.06 18.10
CA LEU A 192 -6.73 9.00 17.88
C LEU A 192 -7.83 8.93 18.94
N ALA A 193 -8.07 7.77 19.54
CA ALA A 193 -9.05 7.63 20.61
C ALA A 193 -8.52 8.21 21.92
N ILE A 194 -7.28 7.84 22.31
CA ILE A 194 -6.62 8.33 23.52
C ILE A 194 -6.52 9.86 23.50
N SER A 195 -6.14 10.45 22.35
CA SER A 195 -5.95 11.90 22.18
C SER A 195 -7.24 12.73 22.21
N ARG A 196 -8.43 12.11 22.32
CA ARG A 196 -9.72 12.80 22.48
C ARG A 196 -10.25 12.78 23.91
N VAL A 197 -9.73 11.91 24.76
CA VAL A 197 -10.09 11.85 26.18
C VAL A 197 -9.16 12.82 26.93
N PRO A 198 -9.66 13.66 27.84
CA PRO A 198 -8.82 14.54 28.65
C PRO A 198 -7.67 13.80 29.34
N SER A 199 -6.55 14.48 29.57
CA SER A 199 -5.43 13.93 30.33
C SER A 199 -5.74 13.87 31.83
N SER A 200 -4.96 13.10 32.58
CA SER A 200 -4.94 13.12 34.05
C SER A 200 -3.52 12.91 34.56
N ASP A 201 -3.30 13.19 35.85
CA ASP A 201 -2.00 13.03 36.51
C ASP A 201 -1.49 11.57 36.51
N GLY A 202 -2.39 10.60 36.31
CA GLY A 202 -2.07 9.18 36.20
C GLY A 202 -1.54 8.72 34.83
N ILE A 203 -1.38 9.63 33.86
CA ILE A 203 -0.86 9.29 32.51
C ILE A 203 0.65 9.56 32.41
N TYR A 204 1.41 8.50 32.19
CA TYR A 204 2.87 8.55 32.05
C TYR A 204 3.30 8.50 30.58
N TYR A 205 3.67 9.65 30.03
CA TYR A 205 4.18 9.79 28.67
C TYR A 205 5.68 9.48 28.61
N VAL A 206 6.06 8.48 27.81
CA VAL A 206 7.45 8.01 27.67
C VAL A 206 7.95 8.25 26.25
N GLN A 207 8.79 9.27 26.10
CA GLN A 207 9.30 9.72 24.79
C GLN A 207 10.13 8.66 24.05
N ASN A 208 10.80 7.76 24.76
CA ASN A 208 11.57 6.68 24.18
C ASN A 208 11.47 5.43 25.06
N HIS A 209 10.73 4.42 24.60
CA HIS A 209 10.51 3.17 25.32
C HIS A 209 11.81 2.48 25.82
N ARG A 210 12.96 2.73 25.17
CA ARG A 210 14.24 2.10 25.52
C ARG A 210 14.85 2.62 26.81
N THR A 211 14.53 3.85 27.24
CA THR A 211 15.11 4.49 28.44
C THR A 211 14.50 3.95 29.74
N VAL A 212 13.19 3.70 29.74
CA VAL A 212 12.49 3.01 30.85
C VAL A 212 12.81 1.50 30.88
N GLY A 213 13.24 0.92 29.76
CA GLY A 213 13.74 -0.46 29.70
C GLY A 213 12.89 -1.44 28.88
N LEU A 214 11.75 -1.02 28.34
CA LEU A 214 10.97 -1.80 27.38
C LEU A 214 11.75 -1.95 26.06
N LYS A 215 11.79 -3.15 25.47
CA LYS A 215 12.53 -3.43 24.23
C LYS A 215 11.64 -4.13 23.20
N TYR A 216 11.43 -3.49 22.05
CA TYR A 216 10.46 -3.92 21.02
C TYR A 216 10.77 -5.28 20.39
N CYS A 217 12.03 -5.68 20.27
CA CYS A 217 12.42 -6.96 19.68
C CYS A 217 13.69 -7.50 20.34
N GLY A 218 13.64 -8.73 20.86
CA GLY A 218 14.81 -9.44 21.42
C GLY A 218 15.40 -10.53 20.54
N VAL A 219 14.85 -10.77 19.34
CA VAL A 219 15.35 -11.77 18.38
C VAL A 219 15.90 -11.15 17.09
N ASP A 220 16.77 -11.88 16.40
CA ASP A 220 17.47 -11.41 15.19
C ASP A 220 16.57 -11.34 13.94
N SER A 221 17.15 -10.86 12.83
CA SER A 221 16.43 -10.74 11.56
C SER A 221 16.07 -12.08 10.89
N LYS A 222 16.75 -13.18 11.22
CA LYS A 222 16.48 -14.53 10.69
C LYS A 222 15.29 -15.17 11.41
N VAL A 223 15.27 -15.08 12.75
CA VAL A 223 14.13 -15.48 13.59
C VAL A 223 12.91 -14.61 13.26
N LEU A 224 13.08 -13.29 13.10
CA LEU A 224 11.99 -12.43 12.63
C LEU A 224 11.45 -12.84 11.25
N LYS A 225 12.28 -13.32 10.31
CA LYS A 225 11.81 -13.82 9.01
C LYS A 225 11.03 -15.14 9.14
N ARG A 226 11.44 -16.05 10.03
CA ARG A 226 10.69 -17.27 10.37
C ARG A 226 9.33 -16.94 11.01
N PHE A 227 9.32 -16.00 11.95
CA PHE A 227 8.14 -15.56 12.70
C PHE A 227 7.16 -14.73 11.84
N LYS A 228 7.65 -13.79 11.02
CA LYS A 228 6.82 -12.95 10.12
C LYS A 228 6.33 -13.67 8.85
N LYS A 229 6.14 -14.99 8.90
CA LYS A 229 5.50 -15.75 7.80
C LYS A 229 4.03 -15.37 7.59
N SER A 230 3.40 -14.67 8.54
CA SER A 230 2.15 -13.94 8.32
C SER A 230 2.39 -12.78 7.33
N ALA A 231 2.22 -13.06 6.03
CA ALA A 231 2.42 -12.12 4.93
C ALA A 231 1.39 -10.96 4.88
N TYR A 232 0.71 -10.67 5.99
CA TYR A 232 -0.39 -9.71 6.09
C TYR A 232 -0.05 -8.33 5.54
N ALA A 233 1.22 -7.90 5.63
CA ALA A 233 1.66 -6.64 5.06
C ALA A 233 1.41 -6.51 3.53
N ARG A 234 1.34 -7.63 2.82
CA ARG A 234 1.15 -7.73 1.35
C ARG A 234 -0.22 -8.31 0.95
N LEU A 235 -1.08 -8.70 1.89
CA LEU A 235 -2.34 -9.35 1.58
C LEU A 235 -3.29 -8.44 0.77
N LYS A 236 -3.93 -9.04 -0.23
CA LYS A 236 -5.00 -8.43 -1.04
C LYS A 236 -6.41 -8.84 -0.58
N THR A 237 -6.53 -9.48 0.58
CA THR A 237 -7.80 -9.79 1.23
C THR A 237 -8.21 -8.64 2.17
N PRO A 238 -9.52 -8.40 2.39
CA PRO A 238 -10.00 -7.45 3.39
C PRO A 238 -9.50 -7.79 4.81
N VAL A 239 -9.26 -6.77 5.64
CA VAL A 239 -8.92 -6.96 7.07
C VAL A 239 -10.13 -7.40 7.89
N VAL A 240 -11.32 -6.92 7.50
CA VAL A 240 -12.60 -7.30 8.08
C VAL A 240 -13.47 -7.90 6.96
N THR A 241 -14.20 -8.97 7.27
CA THR A 241 -15.15 -9.59 6.35
C THR A 241 -16.21 -8.59 5.89
N LEU A 242 -16.54 -8.67 4.61
CA LEU A 242 -17.46 -7.75 3.93
C LEU A 242 -18.78 -8.46 3.64
N SER A 243 -19.88 -7.71 3.56
CA SER A 243 -21.11 -8.22 2.94
C SER A 243 -20.83 -8.58 1.47
N GLU A 244 -21.58 -9.50 0.86
CA GLU A 244 -21.41 -9.85 -0.56
C GLU A 244 -21.42 -8.62 -1.48
N ARG A 245 -22.31 -7.67 -1.17
CA ARG A 245 -22.45 -6.38 -1.87
C ARG A 245 -21.20 -5.51 -1.75
N ASP A 246 -20.59 -5.47 -0.57
CA ASP A 246 -19.38 -4.70 -0.32
C ASP A 246 -18.11 -5.43 -0.78
N TYR A 247 -18.14 -6.76 -0.85
CA TYR A 247 -17.12 -7.58 -1.49
C TYR A 247 -17.13 -7.37 -3.01
N ALA A 248 -18.30 -7.34 -3.66
CA ALA A 248 -18.41 -6.99 -5.08
C ALA A 248 -17.90 -5.58 -5.38
N ARG A 249 -18.24 -4.59 -4.54
CA ARG A 249 -17.67 -3.23 -4.59
C ARG A 249 -16.15 -3.23 -4.39
N TYR A 250 -15.64 -4.07 -3.50
CA TYR A 250 -14.22 -4.22 -3.21
C TYR A 250 -13.45 -4.82 -4.39
N GLN A 251 -13.98 -5.83 -5.08
CA GLN A 251 -13.38 -6.38 -6.28
C GLN A 251 -13.27 -5.33 -7.40
N LEU A 252 -14.33 -4.52 -7.61
CA LEU A 252 -14.27 -3.38 -8.53
C LEU A 252 -13.21 -2.35 -8.11
N TRP A 253 -13.11 -2.03 -6.81
CA TRP A 253 -12.07 -1.12 -6.30
C TRP A 253 -10.65 -1.69 -6.47
N LEU A 254 -10.45 -2.99 -6.25
CA LEU A 254 -9.17 -3.68 -6.44
C LEU A 254 -8.67 -3.63 -7.88
N VAL A 255 -9.57 -3.78 -8.85
CA VAL A 255 -9.23 -3.77 -10.28
C VAL A 255 -9.08 -2.35 -10.81
N PHE A 256 -10.03 -1.45 -10.50
CA PHE A 256 -10.17 -0.17 -11.18
C PHE A 256 -9.68 1.07 -10.40
N VAL A 257 -9.31 0.95 -9.12
CA VAL A 257 -8.94 2.12 -8.28
C VAL A 257 -7.65 1.89 -7.50
N HIS A 258 -7.48 0.72 -6.89
CA HIS A 258 -6.29 0.38 -6.11
C HIS A 258 -4.95 0.51 -6.89
N PRO A 259 -4.86 0.19 -8.20
CA PRO A 259 -3.63 0.41 -8.97
C PRO A 259 -3.28 1.89 -9.08
N PHE A 260 -4.26 2.75 -9.39
CA PHE A 260 -4.09 4.20 -9.44
C PHE A 260 -3.70 4.78 -8.07
N MET A 261 -4.25 4.25 -6.97
CA MET A 261 -3.83 4.65 -5.62
C MET A 261 -2.38 4.27 -5.30
N ARG A 262 -1.86 3.19 -5.90
CA ARG A 262 -0.44 2.79 -5.78
C ARG A 262 0.46 3.69 -6.64
N LEU A 263 0.10 3.93 -7.90
CA LEU A 263 0.79 4.87 -8.79
C LEU A 263 0.88 6.26 -8.16
N ARG A 264 -0.27 6.77 -7.68
CA ARG A 264 -0.37 8.06 -7.00
C ARG A 264 0.50 8.12 -5.74
N LYS A 265 0.76 7.02 -5.03
CA LYS A 265 1.65 7.07 -3.85
C LYS A 265 3.12 7.30 -4.22
N ASN A 266 3.58 6.82 -5.37
CA ASN A 266 4.91 7.13 -5.87
C ASN A 266 4.97 8.61 -6.30
N ILE A 267 4.06 9.00 -7.21
CA ILE A 267 3.96 10.37 -7.74
C ILE A 267 3.77 11.42 -6.62
N VAL A 268 3.04 11.11 -5.54
CA VAL A 268 2.84 12.03 -4.39
C VAL A 268 4.07 12.16 -3.49
N ASN A 269 5.02 11.23 -3.50
CA ASN A 269 6.30 11.43 -2.80
C ASN A 269 7.17 12.45 -3.54
N GLU A 270 7.27 12.34 -4.88
CA GLU A 270 8.00 13.30 -5.72
C GLU A 270 7.31 14.67 -5.76
N THR A 271 6.01 14.70 -6.09
CA THR A 271 5.24 15.95 -6.11
C THR A 271 5.03 16.55 -4.72
N GLY A 272 5.17 15.79 -3.64
CA GLY A 272 5.14 16.35 -2.27
C GLY A 272 6.24 17.38 -2.03
N ILE A 273 7.46 17.09 -2.50
CA ILE A 273 8.63 17.98 -2.40
C ILE A 273 8.43 19.22 -3.29
N ALA A 274 7.82 19.06 -4.46
CA ALA A 274 7.45 20.19 -5.32
C ALA A 274 6.31 21.04 -4.72
N VAL A 275 5.31 20.41 -4.12
CA VAL A 275 4.13 21.08 -3.54
C VAL A 275 4.50 21.89 -2.30
N GLU A 276 5.44 21.44 -1.47
CA GLU A 276 5.92 22.22 -0.32
C GLU A 276 6.69 23.50 -0.77
N LYS A 277 7.34 23.43 -1.93
CA LYS A 277 7.97 24.58 -2.61
C LYS A 277 6.95 25.53 -3.25
N ILE A 278 5.85 24.99 -3.76
CA ILE A 278 4.74 25.71 -4.40
C ILE A 278 3.77 26.34 -3.38
N ALA A 279 3.58 25.73 -2.20
CA ALA A 279 2.66 26.22 -1.17
C ALA A 279 3.01 27.63 -0.65
N ARG A 280 4.29 28.02 -0.74
CA ARG A 280 4.76 29.38 -0.42
C ARG A 280 4.40 30.44 -1.49
N LEU A 281 4.02 30.02 -2.70
CA LEU A 281 3.71 30.91 -3.83
C LEU A 281 2.21 31.19 -3.99
N PHE A 282 1.34 30.35 -3.43
CA PHE A 282 -0.11 30.38 -3.68
C PHE A 282 -0.94 30.55 -2.39
N SER A 283 -0.48 31.40 -1.48
CA SER A 283 -1.26 31.87 -0.32
C SER A 283 -2.19 33.04 -0.69
N ALA A 284 -2.81 32.97 -1.88
CA ALA A 284 -3.69 34.01 -2.43
C ALA A 284 -4.99 33.40 -2.99
N ASP A 285 -6.08 34.05 -2.60
CA ASP A 285 -7.44 34.06 -3.16
C ASP A 285 -8.41 32.84 -3.02
N GLU A 286 -9.55 33.18 -2.40
CA GLU A 286 -10.81 32.45 -2.21
C GLU A 286 -11.75 32.52 -3.46
N ALA A 287 -12.97 31.96 -3.55
CA ALA A 287 -13.65 30.73 -3.07
C ALA A 287 -15.14 30.76 -3.56
N LYS A 288 -15.99 29.78 -3.16
CA LYS A 288 -17.48 29.70 -3.33
C LYS A 288 -17.94 29.32 -4.77
N GLY A 289 -19.15 28.78 -5.05
CA GLY A 289 -20.34 28.41 -4.24
C GLY A 289 -21.27 27.37 -4.96
N ALA A 290 -22.45 27.00 -4.41
CA ALA A 290 -23.17 25.76 -4.82
C ALA A 290 -24.73 25.70 -4.69
N SER A 291 -25.34 24.57 -5.11
CA SER A 291 -26.74 24.06 -4.89
C SER A 291 -27.86 24.67 -5.76
N ARG A 292 -29.05 24.07 -6.04
CA ARG A 292 -29.87 22.93 -5.50
C ARG A 292 -30.46 22.10 -6.68
N ARG A 293 -30.93 20.83 -6.66
CA ARG A 293 -31.31 19.75 -5.69
C ARG A 293 -32.84 19.58 -5.39
N LYS A 294 -33.53 18.58 -5.99
CA LYS A 294 -34.84 18.00 -5.56
C LYS A 294 -35.06 16.52 -6.01
N THR A 295 -36.29 15.97 -5.98
CA THR A 295 -36.65 14.51 -6.04
C THR A 295 -38.07 14.24 -6.57
N GLY A 296 -38.50 13.06 -7.08
CA GLY A 296 -37.79 11.84 -7.56
C GLY A 296 -38.11 10.49 -6.84
N TRP A 297 -38.81 9.55 -7.53
CA TRP A 297 -39.34 8.20 -7.13
C TRP A 297 -38.31 7.12 -6.67
N PRO A 298 -38.71 6.01 -5.99
CA PRO A 298 -37.96 5.39 -4.88
C PRO A 298 -36.53 4.97 -5.25
N ALA A 299 -35.59 5.64 -4.61
CA ALA A 299 -34.42 6.08 -5.34
C ALA A 299 -33.10 5.44 -4.95
N ALA A 300 -32.93 4.98 -3.71
CA ALA A 300 -31.61 4.66 -3.18
C ALA A 300 -30.92 3.55 -3.99
N LEU A 301 -31.58 2.42 -4.22
CA LEU A 301 -31.03 1.33 -5.04
C LEU A 301 -30.84 1.76 -6.51
N ARG A 302 -31.91 2.24 -7.17
CA ARG A 302 -31.89 2.52 -8.62
C ARG A 302 -31.03 3.72 -9.01
N ARG A 303 -30.91 4.76 -8.15
CA ARG A 303 -29.92 5.84 -8.31
C ARG A 303 -28.51 5.39 -7.94
N THR A 304 -28.29 4.49 -6.99
CA THR A 304 -26.93 4.00 -6.71
C THR A 304 -26.43 3.17 -7.89
N GLY A 305 -27.27 2.29 -8.46
CA GLY A 305 -26.97 1.60 -9.72
C GLY A 305 -26.71 2.58 -10.87
N LYS A 306 -27.62 3.53 -11.14
CA LYS A 306 -27.41 4.53 -12.20
C LYS A 306 -26.23 5.48 -11.94
N ARG A 307 -25.88 5.81 -10.70
CA ARG A 307 -24.70 6.64 -10.36
C ARG A 307 -23.40 5.87 -10.47
N LEU A 308 -23.35 4.60 -10.04
CA LEU A 308 -22.19 3.74 -10.29
C LEU A 308 -22.02 3.49 -11.79
N GLY A 309 -23.13 3.31 -12.53
CA GLY A 309 -23.12 3.26 -14.00
C GLY A 309 -22.61 4.55 -14.63
N LEU A 310 -23.12 5.72 -14.22
CA LEU A 310 -22.64 7.02 -14.72
C LEU A 310 -21.20 7.36 -14.29
N LEU A 311 -20.73 6.86 -13.14
CA LEU A 311 -19.33 6.98 -12.72
C LEU A 311 -18.43 6.01 -13.48
N ALA A 312 -18.90 4.80 -13.80
CA ALA A 312 -18.16 3.86 -14.63
C ALA A 312 -18.09 4.35 -16.09
N VAL A 313 -19.22 4.79 -16.67
CA VAL A 313 -19.28 5.43 -17.99
C VAL A 313 -18.46 6.73 -17.99
N GLY A 314 -18.52 7.54 -16.93
CA GLY A 314 -17.71 8.74 -16.79
C GLY A 314 -16.21 8.45 -16.68
N LEU A 315 -15.81 7.39 -15.97
CA LEU A 315 -14.42 6.96 -15.86
C LEU A 315 -13.91 6.34 -17.18
N LEU A 316 -14.74 5.55 -17.86
CA LEU A 316 -14.46 5.01 -19.19
C LEU A 316 -14.36 6.15 -20.23
N ALA A 317 -15.23 7.15 -20.17
CA ALA A 317 -15.17 8.35 -21.00
C ALA A 317 -13.92 9.17 -20.70
N LEU A 318 -13.56 9.39 -19.43
CA LEU A 318 -12.31 10.08 -19.05
C LEU A 318 -11.06 9.28 -19.48
N THR A 319 -11.08 7.95 -19.39
CA THR A 319 -9.98 7.09 -19.86
C THR A 319 -9.87 7.14 -21.39
N GLY A 320 -11.00 7.09 -22.10
CA GLY A 320 -11.05 7.23 -23.56
C GLY A 320 -10.68 8.63 -24.04
N LEU A 321 -11.04 9.69 -23.31
CA LEU A 321 -10.62 11.06 -23.57
C LEU A 321 -9.13 11.24 -23.29
N HIS A 322 -8.57 10.65 -22.24
CA HIS A 322 -7.13 10.68 -21.98
C HIS A 322 -6.35 9.91 -23.05
N ALA A 323 -6.79 8.70 -23.40
CA ALA A 323 -6.18 7.90 -24.46
C ALA A 323 -6.28 8.61 -25.82
N GLY A 324 -7.45 9.19 -26.14
CA GLY A 324 -7.66 9.98 -27.36
C GLY A 324 -6.82 11.25 -27.40
N TYR A 325 -6.71 11.99 -26.29
CA TYR A 325 -5.78 13.11 -26.15
C TYR A 325 -4.33 12.66 -26.36
N GLY A 326 -3.92 11.54 -25.75
CA GLY A 326 -2.60 10.95 -25.96
C GLY A 326 -2.34 10.64 -27.44
N GLN A 327 -3.30 10.03 -28.15
CA GLN A 327 -3.21 9.79 -29.60
C GLN A 327 -3.09 11.09 -30.41
N LEU A 328 -3.73 12.18 -29.98
CA LEU A 328 -3.64 13.50 -30.61
C LEU A 328 -2.33 14.25 -30.28
N THR A 329 -1.61 13.87 -29.21
CA THR A 329 -0.35 14.51 -28.78
C THR A 329 0.84 13.53 -28.82
N GLY A 330 0.99 12.78 -29.90
CA GLY A 330 2.16 11.91 -30.14
C GLY A 330 2.32 10.72 -29.18
N ASN A 331 1.37 10.49 -28.27
CA ASN A 331 1.32 9.41 -27.27
C ASN A 331 2.65 9.19 -26.54
N PHE A 332 3.40 10.27 -26.27
CA PHE A 332 4.71 10.21 -25.61
C PHE A 332 4.56 10.02 -24.10
N HIS A 333 5.22 9.00 -23.55
CA HIS A 333 5.31 8.75 -22.12
C HIS A 333 6.70 8.23 -21.73
N GLU A 334 7.14 8.59 -20.54
CA GLU A 334 8.24 7.94 -19.84
C GLU A 334 7.80 6.56 -19.33
N VAL A 335 8.68 5.56 -19.46
CA VAL A 335 8.47 4.19 -18.97
C VAL A 335 9.45 3.86 -17.85
N ILE A 336 10.71 4.30 -18.01
CA ILE A 336 11.76 4.37 -16.99
C ILE A 336 12.56 5.66 -17.26
N ASP A 337 12.60 6.58 -16.29
CA ASP A 337 13.42 7.81 -16.37
C ASP A 337 14.88 7.49 -16.74
N GLY A 338 15.43 8.26 -17.69
CA GLY A 338 16.81 8.10 -18.17
C GLY A 338 17.12 6.79 -18.91
N GLU A 339 16.15 5.90 -19.12
CA GLU A 339 16.37 4.58 -19.73
C GLU A 339 15.40 4.25 -20.87
N LEU A 340 14.08 4.37 -20.66
CA LEU A 340 13.07 3.90 -21.59
C LEU A 340 11.88 4.86 -21.72
N TYR A 341 11.58 5.23 -22.97
CA TYR A 341 10.49 6.09 -23.35
C TYR A 341 9.63 5.41 -24.44
N ARG A 342 8.37 5.82 -24.57
CA ARG A 342 7.44 5.30 -25.58
C ARG A 342 6.69 6.41 -26.29
N SER A 343 6.44 6.29 -27.59
CA SER A 343 5.62 7.24 -28.36
C SER A 343 4.82 6.61 -29.50
N ALA A 344 3.92 7.40 -30.09
CA ALA A 344 3.47 7.26 -31.48
C ALA A 344 4.60 7.64 -32.46
N GLN A 345 4.32 7.66 -33.77
CA GLN A 345 5.28 8.16 -34.76
C GLN A 345 5.70 9.60 -34.43
N PRO A 346 6.99 9.86 -34.10
CA PRO A 346 7.46 11.22 -33.90
C PRO A 346 7.71 11.92 -35.25
N ASP A 347 7.63 13.24 -35.25
CA ASP A 347 8.14 14.09 -36.34
C ASP A 347 9.56 14.61 -36.03
N ALA A 348 10.12 15.43 -36.93
CA ALA A 348 11.46 15.98 -36.77
C ALA A 348 11.61 16.93 -35.56
N GLN A 349 10.57 17.69 -35.21
CA GLN A 349 10.57 18.61 -34.08
C GLN A 349 10.36 17.87 -32.76
N ASP A 350 9.57 16.80 -32.77
CA ASP A 350 9.47 15.83 -31.69
C ASP A 350 10.83 15.17 -31.40
N ILE A 351 11.50 14.64 -32.43
CA ILE A 351 12.84 14.02 -32.29
C ILE A 351 13.86 15.01 -31.69
N ALA A 352 13.85 16.27 -32.13
CA ALA A 352 14.67 17.33 -31.53
C ALA A 352 14.32 17.56 -30.05
N ASN A 353 13.04 17.76 -29.72
CA ASN A 353 12.58 17.93 -28.34
C ASN A 353 12.95 16.75 -27.44
N TYR A 354 12.90 15.52 -27.94
CA TYR A 354 13.26 14.32 -27.18
C TYR A 354 14.78 14.19 -26.98
N SER A 355 15.59 14.60 -27.96
CA SER A 355 17.04 14.73 -27.80
C SER A 355 17.41 15.77 -26.74
N ASP A 356 16.84 16.97 -26.83
CA ASP A 356 17.21 18.09 -25.97
C ASP A 356 16.76 17.90 -24.51
N ARG A 357 15.59 17.30 -24.29
CA ARG A 357 14.97 17.20 -22.94
C ARG A 357 15.18 15.86 -22.25
N TYR A 358 15.21 14.77 -23.01
CA TYR A 358 15.31 13.40 -22.48
C TYR A 358 16.59 12.69 -22.94
N HIS A 359 17.44 13.34 -23.74
CA HIS A 359 18.75 12.85 -24.18
C HIS A 359 18.70 11.48 -24.88
N ILE A 360 17.58 11.16 -25.55
CA ILE A 360 17.36 9.92 -26.29
C ILE A 360 18.55 9.63 -27.21
N ARG A 361 19.16 8.45 -27.07
CA ARG A 361 20.29 8.01 -27.91
C ARG A 361 19.90 6.98 -28.96
N THR A 362 18.79 6.29 -28.78
CA THR A 362 18.28 5.28 -29.72
C THR A 362 16.78 5.44 -29.94
N ILE A 363 16.34 5.40 -31.19
CA ILE A 363 14.92 5.25 -31.56
C ILE A 363 14.73 3.83 -32.10
N LEU A 364 13.80 3.08 -31.51
CA LEU A 364 13.42 1.73 -31.95
C LEU A 364 12.08 1.78 -32.69
N ASN A 365 12.18 1.71 -34.02
CA ASN A 365 11.05 1.76 -34.95
C ASN A 365 10.44 0.37 -35.16
N LEU A 366 9.19 0.20 -34.73
CA LEU A 366 8.46 -1.07 -34.83
C LEU A 366 7.54 -1.15 -36.06
N ARG A 367 7.60 -0.21 -37.01
CA ARG A 367 6.68 -0.12 -38.15
C ARG A 367 7.02 -1.13 -39.24
N ASP A 368 6.00 -1.86 -39.70
CA ASP A 368 6.01 -2.69 -40.91
C ASP A 368 5.37 -2.00 -42.12
N GLU A 369 4.92 -0.75 -41.95
CA GLU A 369 4.39 0.09 -43.02
C GLU A 369 5.49 0.54 -44.02
N ALA A 370 5.07 0.90 -45.25
CA ALA A 370 5.99 1.28 -46.33
C ALA A 370 6.76 2.57 -46.01
N ARG A 371 8.09 2.54 -46.26
CA ARG A 371 9.07 3.57 -45.89
C ARG A 371 9.11 4.74 -46.90
N GLY A 372 8.02 5.49 -46.95
CA GLY A 372 7.92 6.77 -47.68
C GLY A 372 8.54 7.94 -46.91
N ASP A 373 8.09 9.15 -47.23
CA ASP A 373 8.69 10.42 -46.78
C ASP A 373 8.81 10.54 -45.26
N TRP A 374 7.81 10.04 -44.51
CA TRP A 374 7.82 10.02 -43.04
C TRP A 374 9.08 9.36 -42.47
N TYR A 375 9.53 8.26 -43.08
CA TYR A 375 10.71 7.51 -42.64
C TYR A 375 12.00 8.23 -43.02
N GLN A 376 12.03 8.94 -44.15
CA GLN A 376 13.20 9.74 -44.54
C GLN A 376 13.34 10.97 -43.63
N GLN A 377 12.23 11.60 -43.23
CA GLN A 377 12.20 12.71 -42.28
C GLN A 377 12.68 12.27 -40.89
N GLU A 378 12.14 11.16 -40.37
CA GLU A 378 12.57 10.57 -39.10
C GLU A 378 14.05 10.19 -39.11
N LYS A 379 14.51 9.52 -40.18
CA LYS A 379 15.93 9.15 -40.34
C LYS A 379 16.86 10.36 -40.44
N ALA A 380 16.45 11.42 -41.12
CA ALA A 380 17.22 12.66 -41.23
C ALA A 380 17.29 13.39 -39.88
N ALA A 381 16.18 13.50 -39.16
CA ALA A 381 16.13 14.13 -37.84
C ALA A 381 16.93 13.34 -36.79
N ALA A 382 16.79 12.01 -36.76
CA ALA A 382 17.58 11.17 -35.87
C ALA A 382 19.09 11.32 -36.14
N LEU A 383 19.51 11.33 -37.41
CA LEU A 383 20.90 11.55 -37.79
C LEU A 383 21.41 12.94 -37.38
N ALA A 384 20.61 13.99 -37.57
CA ALA A 384 20.98 15.37 -37.20
C ALA A 384 21.22 15.54 -35.70
N HIS A 385 20.47 14.81 -34.86
CA HIS A 385 20.62 14.82 -33.40
C HIS A 385 21.54 13.70 -32.86
N GLY A 386 22.29 13.00 -33.74
CA GLY A 386 23.21 11.93 -33.34
C GLY A 386 22.54 10.68 -32.76
N ILE A 387 21.24 10.50 -32.99
CA ILE A 387 20.42 9.43 -32.46
C ILE A 387 20.50 8.21 -33.38
N ARG A 388 20.73 7.03 -32.79
CA ARG A 388 20.74 5.76 -33.50
C ARG A 388 19.30 5.32 -33.82
N LEU A 389 18.85 5.47 -35.05
CA LEU A 389 17.63 4.82 -35.53
C LEU A 389 17.87 3.31 -35.73
N VAL A 390 16.98 2.48 -35.19
CA VAL A 390 17.01 1.01 -35.28
C VAL A 390 15.63 0.52 -35.70
N ASP A 391 15.56 -0.17 -36.84
CA ASP A 391 14.31 -0.76 -37.33
C ASP A 391 14.14 -2.20 -36.83
N TYR A 392 12.98 -2.51 -36.25
CA TYR A 392 12.53 -3.86 -35.96
C TYR A 392 11.06 -4.03 -36.36
N PRO A 393 10.76 -4.21 -37.66
CA PRO A 393 9.38 -4.21 -38.17
C PRO A 393 8.51 -5.28 -37.51
N LEU A 394 7.39 -4.85 -36.91
CA LEU A 394 6.39 -5.73 -36.32
C LEU A 394 5.02 -5.46 -36.92
N SER A 395 4.28 -6.52 -37.21
CA SER A 395 2.89 -6.40 -37.63
C SER A 395 1.97 -6.21 -36.43
N SER A 396 1.17 -5.14 -36.44
CA SER A 396 0.24 -4.86 -35.33
C SER A 396 -0.91 -5.87 -35.23
N GLY A 397 -1.20 -6.61 -36.29
CA GLY A 397 -2.28 -7.60 -36.36
C GLY A 397 -1.86 -9.05 -36.15
N ARG A 398 -0.58 -9.39 -36.35
CA ARG A 398 -0.05 -10.75 -36.18
C ARG A 398 0.53 -10.91 -34.78
N GLU A 399 0.40 -12.11 -34.22
CA GLU A 399 1.17 -12.46 -33.03
C GLU A 399 2.64 -12.70 -33.36
N ILE A 400 3.50 -12.60 -32.35
CA ILE A 400 4.89 -13.07 -32.41
C ILE A 400 5.08 -14.35 -31.59
N SER A 401 6.11 -15.11 -31.93
CA SER A 401 6.60 -16.24 -31.16
C SER A 401 7.45 -15.79 -29.96
N VAL A 402 7.59 -16.67 -28.98
CA VAL A 402 8.42 -16.44 -27.79
C VAL A 402 9.87 -16.13 -28.20
N LYS A 403 10.40 -16.86 -29.19
CA LYS A 403 11.76 -16.67 -29.72
C LYS A 403 11.97 -15.35 -30.47
N GLU A 404 10.93 -14.73 -31.01
CA GLU A 404 11.01 -13.37 -31.57
C GLU A 404 11.03 -12.33 -30.44
N ALA A 405 10.23 -12.51 -29.39
CA ALA A 405 10.22 -11.64 -28.21
C ALA A 405 11.56 -11.71 -27.43
N GLU A 406 12.15 -12.89 -27.28
CA GLU A 406 13.48 -13.10 -26.69
C GLU A 406 14.57 -12.34 -27.46
N LYS A 407 14.65 -12.53 -28.78
CA LYS A 407 15.56 -11.78 -29.66
C LYS A 407 15.38 -10.27 -29.56
N LEU A 408 14.16 -9.80 -29.33
CA LEU A 408 13.87 -8.37 -29.19
C LEU A 408 14.31 -7.84 -27.82
N ALA A 409 14.13 -8.60 -26.73
CA ALA A 409 14.72 -8.28 -25.43
C ALA A 409 16.25 -8.19 -25.52
N ASP A 410 16.89 -9.15 -26.19
CA ASP A 410 18.35 -9.20 -26.34
C ASP A 410 18.91 -8.10 -27.28
N LEU A 411 18.18 -7.74 -28.33
CA LEU A 411 18.47 -6.53 -29.11
C LEU A 411 18.46 -5.29 -28.19
N MET A 412 17.40 -5.10 -27.41
CA MET A 412 17.22 -3.91 -26.56
C MET A 412 18.26 -3.81 -25.44
N LYS A 413 18.74 -4.92 -24.87
CA LYS A 413 19.85 -4.92 -23.89
C LYS A 413 21.09 -4.21 -24.42
N GLY A 414 21.41 -4.40 -25.71
CA GLY A 414 22.58 -3.86 -26.38
C GLY A 414 22.41 -2.47 -27.01
N LEU A 415 21.27 -1.80 -26.83
CA LEU A 415 21.04 -0.46 -27.39
C LEU A 415 21.55 0.65 -26.45
N PRO A 416 22.17 1.73 -26.98
CA PRO A 416 22.50 2.93 -26.21
C PRO A 416 21.25 3.56 -25.56
N ARG A 417 21.30 3.75 -24.24
CA ARG A 417 20.24 4.39 -23.45
C ARG A 417 20.39 5.92 -23.42
N PRO A 418 19.29 6.68 -23.34
CA PRO A 418 17.90 6.22 -23.27
C PRO A 418 17.34 5.79 -24.64
N ILE A 419 16.37 4.89 -24.62
CA ILE A 419 15.74 4.30 -25.81
C ILE A 419 14.30 4.79 -25.92
N LEU A 420 13.92 5.34 -27.08
CA LEU A 420 12.53 5.65 -27.43
C LEU A 420 11.95 4.52 -28.29
N ILE A 421 10.96 3.79 -27.79
CA ILE A 421 10.21 2.80 -28.57
C ILE A 421 9.01 3.49 -29.23
N HIS A 422 8.85 3.34 -30.54
CA HIS A 422 7.65 3.85 -31.22
C HIS A 422 7.07 2.89 -32.26
N CYS A 423 5.82 3.17 -32.60
CA CYS A 423 5.18 2.72 -33.81
C CYS A 423 4.09 3.75 -34.15
N ASP A 424 3.56 3.70 -35.37
CA ASP A 424 2.38 4.44 -35.86
C ASP A 424 1.54 5.19 -34.79
N HIS A 425 0.76 4.48 -33.96
CA HIS A 425 -0.11 5.05 -32.90
C HIS A 425 0.44 4.92 -31.44
N GLY A 426 1.64 4.37 -31.24
CA GLY A 426 2.25 4.24 -29.90
C GLY A 426 1.54 3.33 -28.89
N ALA A 427 0.39 2.75 -29.24
CA ALA A 427 -0.43 1.93 -28.36
C ALA A 427 0.01 0.45 -28.37
N ASN A 428 -0.03 -0.16 -29.56
CA ASN A 428 -0.13 -1.61 -29.72
C ASN A 428 1.23 -2.31 -29.72
N ARG A 429 2.04 -2.08 -30.76
CA ARG A 429 3.39 -2.67 -30.90
C ARG A 429 4.33 -2.12 -29.83
N THR A 430 4.33 -0.81 -29.67
CA THR A 430 5.05 -0.10 -28.59
C THR A 430 4.69 -0.65 -27.20
N GLY A 431 3.41 -0.94 -26.92
CA GLY A 431 2.98 -1.53 -25.65
C GLY A 431 3.55 -2.93 -25.41
N LEU A 432 3.51 -3.80 -26.43
CA LEU A 432 4.12 -5.14 -26.38
C LEU A 432 5.63 -5.07 -26.11
N VAL A 433 6.35 -4.22 -26.84
CA VAL A 433 7.82 -4.16 -26.73
C VAL A 433 8.27 -3.47 -25.44
N SER A 434 7.53 -2.45 -24.97
CA SER A 434 7.74 -1.86 -23.65
C SER A 434 7.48 -2.86 -22.51
N ALA A 435 6.48 -3.75 -22.66
CA ALA A 435 6.23 -4.82 -21.70
C ALA A 435 7.35 -5.87 -21.70
N ILE A 436 7.84 -6.28 -22.88
CA ILE A 436 8.99 -7.19 -23.01
C ILE A 436 10.25 -6.58 -22.37
N TYR A 437 10.52 -5.28 -22.57
CA TYR A 437 11.64 -4.60 -21.90
C TYR A 437 11.50 -4.62 -20.38
N LEU A 438 10.31 -4.26 -19.88
CA LEU A 438 10.06 -4.15 -18.44
C LEU A 438 10.15 -5.47 -17.69
N ASP A 439 9.82 -6.60 -18.32
CA ASP A 439 10.04 -7.94 -17.74
C ASP A 439 11.48 -8.42 -17.98
N ALA A 440 11.96 -8.48 -19.22
CA ALA A 440 13.16 -9.25 -19.61
C ALA A 440 14.47 -8.44 -19.74
N VAL A 441 14.42 -7.13 -19.57
CA VAL A 441 15.60 -6.24 -19.59
C VAL A 441 15.75 -5.51 -18.25
N ALA A 442 14.65 -4.94 -17.75
CA ALA A 442 14.64 -4.16 -16.49
C ALA A 442 14.15 -4.95 -15.26
N GLN A 443 13.62 -6.18 -15.43
CA GLN A 443 13.14 -7.07 -14.35
C GLN A 443 12.26 -6.36 -13.29
N THR A 444 11.34 -5.52 -13.79
CA THR A 444 10.34 -4.83 -12.97
C THR A 444 9.19 -5.77 -12.61
N SER A 445 8.24 -5.33 -11.77
CA SER A 445 7.10 -6.19 -11.43
C SER A 445 6.14 -6.33 -12.62
N ASP A 446 5.65 -7.55 -12.85
CA ASP A 446 4.82 -7.97 -13.98
C ASP A 446 3.52 -7.15 -14.19
N PHE A 447 3.03 -6.45 -13.15
CA PHE A 447 1.95 -5.47 -13.30
C PHE A 447 2.36 -4.24 -14.14
N THR A 448 3.60 -3.75 -14.00
CA THR A 448 4.11 -2.55 -14.71
C THR A 448 4.26 -2.81 -16.20
N ALA A 449 4.72 -4.02 -16.55
CA ALA A 449 4.81 -4.50 -17.92
C ALA A 449 3.42 -4.75 -18.51
N GLN A 450 2.54 -5.47 -17.80
CA GLN A 450 1.13 -5.64 -18.21
C GLN A 450 0.41 -4.29 -18.42
N TRP A 451 0.74 -3.26 -17.63
CA TRP A 451 0.15 -1.92 -17.78
C TRP A 451 0.52 -1.21 -19.09
N GLN A 452 1.64 -1.58 -19.75
CA GLN A 452 2.00 -1.03 -21.07
C GLN A 452 1.01 -1.42 -22.18
N LEU A 453 0.25 -2.49 -21.96
CA LEU A 453 -0.82 -3.00 -22.81
C LEU A 453 -2.21 -2.71 -22.20
N SER A 454 -2.41 -1.47 -21.74
CA SER A 454 -3.68 -1.02 -21.13
C SER A 454 -4.39 0.08 -21.94
N PRO A 455 -5.70 0.29 -21.72
CA PRO A 455 -6.47 1.34 -22.40
C PRO A 455 -5.94 2.76 -22.18
N TRP A 456 -5.15 2.98 -21.13
CA TRP A 456 -4.46 4.24 -20.85
C TRP A 456 -3.62 4.73 -22.03
N TYR A 457 -2.89 3.81 -22.67
CA TYR A 457 -2.08 4.08 -23.86
C TYR A 457 -2.82 3.86 -25.19
N GLY A 458 -4.13 3.58 -25.14
CA GLY A 458 -4.97 3.25 -26.29
C GLY A 458 -4.99 1.75 -26.68
N HIS A 459 -4.43 0.85 -25.87
CA HIS A 459 -4.49 -0.60 -26.15
C HIS A 459 -5.68 -1.28 -25.46
N PHE A 460 -6.47 -2.05 -26.21
CA PHE A 460 -7.62 -2.79 -25.68
C PHE A 460 -7.35 -4.30 -25.71
N PRO A 461 -7.01 -4.94 -24.57
CA PRO A 461 -6.65 -6.36 -24.51
C PRO A 461 -7.91 -7.26 -24.44
N VAL A 462 -8.79 -7.16 -25.45
CA VAL A 462 -10.05 -7.92 -25.53
C VAL A 462 -10.10 -8.70 -26.85
N PRO A 463 -10.34 -10.03 -26.85
CA PRO A 463 -10.48 -10.82 -28.07
C PRO A 463 -11.54 -10.22 -29.01
N GLY A 464 -11.20 -10.10 -30.30
CA GLY A 464 -12.08 -9.50 -31.32
C GLY A 464 -12.15 -7.97 -31.32
N ILE A 465 -11.50 -7.27 -30.38
CA ILE A 465 -11.47 -5.80 -30.32
C ILE A 465 -10.02 -5.30 -30.37
N GLY A 466 -9.72 -4.33 -31.24
CA GLY A 466 -8.39 -3.74 -31.36
C GLY A 466 -7.33 -4.73 -31.86
N ARG A 467 -6.17 -4.77 -31.19
CA ARG A 467 -4.99 -5.58 -31.58
C ARG A 467 -4.62 -6.62 -30.52
N TYR A 468 -5.59 -7.44 -30.11
CA TYR A 468 -5.42 -8.48 -29.07
C TYR A 468 -4.18 -9.38 -29.26
N ALA A 469 -3.76 -9.63 -30.50
CA ALA A 469 -2.53 -10.36 -30.84
C ALA A 469 -1.28 -9.87 -30.08
N MET A 470 -1.16 -8.56 -29.82
CA MET A 470 -0.05 -8.00 -29.04
C MET A 470 -0.09 -8.45 -27.58
N TYR A 471 -1.26 -8.40 -26.94
CA TYR A 471 -1.46 -8.86 -25.57
C TYR A 471 -1.26 -10.38 -25.44
N SER A 472 -1.81 -11.16 -26.38
CA SER A 472 -1.62 -12.61 -26.45
C SER A 472 -0.14 -12.99 -26.58
N SER A 473 0.61 -12.31 -27.45
CA SER A 473 2.06 -12.53 -27.62
C SER A 473 2.83 -12.31 -26.32
N TYR A 474 2.58 -11.20 -25.63
CA TYR A 474 3.20 -10.89 -24.35
C TYR A 474 2.80 -11.89 -23.25
N LYS A 475 1.52 -12.30 -23.18
CA LYS A 475 1.08 -13.31 -22.22
C LYS A 475 1.70 -14.69 -22.45
N ARG A 476 2.04 -15.07 -23.69
CA ARG A 476 2.84 -16.26 -23.98
C ARG A 476 4.30 -16.08 -23.57
N PHE A 477 4.90 -14.94 -23.91
CA PHE A 477 6.29 -14.62 -23.52
C PHE A 477 6.50 -14.76 -22.01
N GLN A 478 5.66 -14.11 -21.21
CA GLN A 478 5.69 -14.16 -19.73
C GLN A 478 5.46 -15.55 -19.11
N VAL A 479 4.97 -16.54 -19.87
CA VAL A 479 4.68 -17.91 -19.38
C VAL A 479 5.67 -18.95 -19.92
N MET A 480 6.33 -18.67 -21.05
CA MET A 480 7.08 -19.66 -21.82
C MET A 480 8.56 -19.29 -22.05
N SER A 481 8.95 -18.03 -21.81
CA SER A 481 10.34 -17.58 -21.90
C SER A 481 11.08 -17.82 -20.57
N PRO A 482 12.41 -18.07 -20.56
CA PRO A 482 13.18 -18.30 -19.34
C PRO A 482 13.72 -17.01 -18.69
N TYR A 483 13.14 -15.84 -18.99
CA TYR A 483 13.59 -14.51 -18.55
C TYR A 483 13.01 -14.02 -17.21
#